data_AF-A0A5J4XWP6-F1
#
_entry.id   AF-A0A5J4XWP6-F1
#
_cell.length_a   1.000
_cell.length_b   1.000
_cell.length_c   1.000
_cell.angle_alpha   90.00
_cell.angle_beta   90.00
_cell.angle_gamma   90.00
#
_symmetry.space_group_name_H-M   'P 1'
#
loop_
_entity.id
_entity.type
_entity.pdbx_description
1 polymer ?
#
loop_
_entity_poly.entity_id
_entity_poly.type
_entity_poly.pdbx_seq_one_letter_code
_entity_poly.pdbx_strand_id
1 'polypeptide(L)'
;MQTLTSSRCAFSRGAVLCRARGEPARRAAVSQCVVARASTKASDFRRLTLEEIDQQVEEAKRSLLLDFRVKQVRSQKKPKCQLKWDLETKVAQLLTIKRERELEDKISKRQSRSQQRSKNILAGFGNIH
;
A
#
# COMPACT_ATOMS: atom_id res chain seq x y z
N MET A 1 -33.05 7.90 -31.59
CA MET A 1 -33.91 7.84 -30.40
C MET A 1 -34.44 6.42 -30.24
N GLN A 2 -33.68 5.54 -29.56
CA GLN A 2 -34.14 4.24 -29.07
C GLN A 2 -33.43 3.95 -27.74
N THR A 3 -34.13 3.24 -26.86
CA THR A 3 -34.15 3.40 -25.41
C THR A 3 -33.25 2.44 -24.65
N LEU A 4 -32.82 2.88 -23.46
CA LEU A 4 -32.19 2.09 -22.40
C LEU A 4 -33.12 0.95 -21.96
N THR A 5 -32.60 -0.27 -21.81
CA THR A 5 -33.20 -1.28 -20.92
C THR A 5 -32.12 -2.02 -20.14
N SER A 6 -32.29 -1.99 -18.83
CA SER A 6 -31.42 -2.54 -17.80
C SER A 6 -31.60 -4.04 -17.67
N SER A 7 -30.50 -4.79 -17.58
CA SER A 7 -30.55 -6.19 -17.13
C SER A 7 -29.95 -6.28 -15.73
N ARG A 8 -30.85 -6.25 -14.74
CA ARG A 8 -30.59 -6.69 -13.36
C ARG A 8 -31.01 -8.15 -13.28
N CYS A 9 -30.06 -9.07 -13.16
CA CYS A 9 -30.33 -10.44 -12.76
C CYS A 9 -29.86 -10.65 -11.31
N ALA A 10 -30.80 -11.12 -10.51
CA ALA A 10 -30.76 -11.21 -9.07
C ALA A 10 -29.82 -12.33 -8.58
N PHE A 11 -28.96 -12.02 -7.61
CA PHE A 11 -28.22 -13.02 -6.86
C PHE A 11 -29.06 -13.43 -5.65
N SER A 12 -29.70 -14.59 -5.76
CA SER A 12 -30.56 -15.17 -4.73
C SER A 12 -29.75 -15.62 -3.51
N ARG A 13 -30.27 -15.26 -2.34
CA ARG A 13 -29.80 -15.67 -1.02
C ARG A 13 -30.04 -17.16 -0.82
N GLY A 14 -28.98 -17.94 -0.67
CA GLY A 14 -29.02 -19.31 -0.16
C GLY A 14 -28.38 -19.39 1.23
N ALA A 15 -29.19 -19.20 2.28
CA ALA A 15 -28.79 -19.50 3.64
C ALA A 15 -29.00 -21.00 3.89
N VAL A 16 -27.94 -21.73 4.23
CA VAL A 16 -28.04 -23.10 4.77
C VAL A 16 -27.51 -23.08 6.20
N LEU A 17 -28.44 -23.18 7.14
CA LEU A 17 -28.23 -23.46 8.56
C LEU A 17 -28.41 -24.96 8.77
N CYS A 18 -27.42 -25.63 9.36
CA CYS A 18 -27.61 -26.90 10.08
C CYS A 18 -26.64 -26.98 11.28
N ARG A 19 -27.15 -27.55 12.39
CA ARG A 19 -26.82 -27.26 13.79
C ARG A 19 -26.10 -28.44 14.49
N ALA A 20 -25.02 -28.10 15.20
CA ALA A 20 -24.42 -28.63 16.43
C ALA A 20 -24.40 -30.15 16.78
N ARG A 21 -23.19 -30.66 17.12
CA ARG A 21 -22.88 -31.41 18.37
C ARG A 21 -21.36 -31.38 18.67
N GLY A 22 -20.98 -31.12 19.93
CA GLY A 22 -19.71 -31.60 20.51
C GLY A 22 -18.74 -30.55 21.08
N GLU A 23 -18.68 -30.50 22.42
CA GLU A 23 -17.59 -30.02 23.30
C GLU A 23 -17.38 -28.52 23.60
N PRO A 24 -17.59 -28.07 24.86
CA PRO A 24 -17.08 -26.79 25.35
C PRO A 24 -15.62 -26.95 25.82
N ALA A 25 -14.70 -27.10 24.88
CA ALA A 25 -13.27 -27.02 25.17
C ALA A 25 -12.90 -25.55 25.44
N ARG A 26 -12.96 -25.20 26.72
CA ARG A 26 -12.24 -24.14 27.44
C ARG A 26 -11.79 -22.97 26.56
N ARG A 27 -12.49 -21.84 26.75
CA ARG A 27 -11.99 -20.48 26.52
C ARG A 27 -10.67 -20.28 27.27
N ALA A 28 -9.56 -20.73 26.70
CA ALA A 28 -8.27 -20.11 26.94
C ALA A 28 -8.23 -18.90 26.01
N ALA A 29 -8.82 -17.79 26.48
CA ALA A 29 -8.52 -16.48 25.95
C ALA A 29 -7.03 -16.22 26.23
N VAL A 30 -6.16 -16.80 25.41
CA VAL A 30 -4.84 -16.23 25.20
C VAL A 30 -5.15 -14.91 24.53
N SER A 31 -5.22 -13.84 25.32
CA SER A 31 -5.07 -12.49 24.82
C SER A 31 -3.65 -12.41 24.25
N GLN A 32 -3.45 -13.04 23.09
CA GLN A 32 -2.44 -12.57 22.17
C GLN A 32 -2.89 -11.13 21.91
N CYS A 33 -2.19 -10.19 22.55
CA CYS A 33 -2.06 -8.84 22.03
C CYS A 33 -1.50 -9.02 20.63
N VAL A 34 -2.40 -9.28 19.67
CA VAL A 34 -2.13 -9.05 18.27
C VAL A 34 -1.95 -7.55 18.28
N VAL A 35 -0.68 -7.12 18.36
CA VAL A 35 -0.31 -5.74 18.10
C VAL A 35 -0.88 -5.50 16.72
N ALA A 36 -2.07 -4.89 16.67
CA ALA A 36 -2.70 -4.49 15.45
C ALA A 36 -1.65 -3.61 14.80
N ARG A 37 -1.01 -4.15 13.78
CA ARG A 37 0.13 -3.51 13.13
C ARG A 37 -0.41 -2.15 12.70
N ALA A 38 0.04 -1.09 13.36
CA ALA A 38 -0.58 0.21 13.20
C ALA A 38 -0.53 0.55 11.73
N SER A 39 -1.70 0.62 11.09
CA SER A 39 -1.79 1.11 9.73
C SER A 39 -1.12 2.47 9.70
N THR A 40 -0.24 2.69 8.72
CA THR A 40 0.55 3.91 8.67
C THR A 40 -0.38 5.11 8.57
N LYS A 41 -0.28 6.05 9.51
CA LYS A 41 -1.11 7.26 9.51
C LYS A 41 -0.34 8.39 8.83
N ALA A 42 -1.03 9.16 8.00
CA ALA A 42 -0.44 10.30 7.31
C ALA A 42 0.13 11.37 8.27
N SER A 43 -0.43 11.48 9.48
CA SER A 43 0.04 12.38 10.54
C SER A 43 1.50 12.15 10.91
N ASP A 44 1.95 10.91 10.87
CA ASP A 44 3.24 10.51 11.42
C ASP A 44 4.38 10.96 10.50
N PHE A 45 4.10 11.07 9.20
CA PHE A 45 5.06 11.46 8.18
C PHE A 45 5.20 12.97 8.00
N ARG A 46 4.27 13.77 8.54
CA ARG A 46 4.32 15.24 8.42
C ARG A 46 5.49 15.87 9.17
N ARG A 47 6.00 15.19 10.20
CA ARG A 47 7.11 15.66 11.04
C ARG A 47 8.50 15.42 10.41
N LEU A 48 8.58 14.59 9.38
CA LEU A 48 9.84 14.17 8.76
C LEU A 48 10.40 15.25 7.83
N THR A 49 11.71 15.26 7.62
CA THR A 49 12.33 16.13 6.59
C THR A 49 12.07 15.59 5.18
N LEU A 50 12.27 16.40 4.14
CA LEU A 50 12.07 15.96 2.74
C LEU A 50 13.03 14.83 2.35
N GLU A 51 14.25 14.85 2.86
CA GLU A 51 15.27 13.82 2.62
C GLU A 51 14.88 12.50 3.29
N GLU A 52 14.39 12.54 4.53
CA GLU A 52 13.87 11.37 5.24
C GLU A 52 12.65 10.77 4.53
N ILE A 53 11.77 11.59 3.97
CA ILE A 53 10.63 11.12 3.17
C ILE A 53 11.14 10.35 1.95
N ASP A 54 12.14 10.87 1.25
CA ASP A 54 12.72 10.21 0.06
C ASP A 54 13.38 8.87 0.43
N GLN A 55 14.15 8.83 1.54
CA GLN A 55 14.73 7.60 2.06
C GLN A 55 13.67 6.55 2.41
N GLN A 56 12.60 6.95 3.12
CA GLN A 56 11.52 6.03 3.49
C GLN A 56 10.73 5.52 2.29
N VAL A 57 10.58 6.33 1.23
CA VAL A 57 9.98 5.90 -0.04
C VAL A 57 10.87 4.85 -0.71
N GLU A 58 12.18 5.04 -0.73
CA GLU A 58 13.12 4.06 -1.29
C GLU A 58 13.11 2.75 -0.51
N GLU A 59 13.16 2.80 0.82
CA GLU A 59 13.08 1.62 1.68
C GLU A 59 11.78 0.85 1.48
N ALA A 60 10.65 1.56 1.44
CA ALA A 60 9.35 0.95 1.21
C ALA A 60 9.29 0.30 -0.19
N LYS A 61 9.82 0.96 -1.23
CA LYS A 61 9.91 0.38 -2.58
C LYS A 61 10.84 -0.82 -2.66
N ARG A 62 12.01 -0.78 -1.99
CA ARG A 62 12.95 -1.92 -1.92
C ARG A 62 12.26 -3.12 -1.26
N SER A 63 11.59 -2.91 -0.14
CA SER A 63 10.85 -3.99 0.53
C SER A 63 9.76 -4.57 -0.38
N LEU A 64 8.97 -3.72 -1.05
CA LEU A 64 7.91 -4.13 -1.99
C LEU A 64 8.43 -4.89 -3.21
N LEU A 65 9.52 -4.44 -3.84
CA LEU A 65 9.96 -4.95 -5.12
C LEU A 65 11.00 -6.06 -5.00
N LEU A 66 11.92 -5.96 -4.04
CA LEU A 66 13.01 -6.91 -3.87
C LEU A 66 12.62 -8.00 -2.90
N ASP A 67 12.21 -7.67 -1.68
CA ASP A 67 12.00 -8.69 -0.65
C ASP A 67 10.81 -9.60 -0.97
N PHE A 68 9.69 -9.03 -1.42
CA PHE A 68 8.54 -9.84 -1.84
C PHE A 68 8.88 -10.72 -3.04
N ARG A 69 9.61 -10.19 -4.03
CA ARG A 69 9.95 -10.93 -5.25
C ARG A 69 10.97 -12.04 -4.96
N VAL A 70 11.99 -11.75 -4.16
CA VAL A 70 12.98 -12.73 -3.71
C VAL A 70 12.32 -13.84 -2.89
N LYS A 71 11.43 -13.49 -1.94
CA LYS A 71 10.68 -14.49 -1.16
C LYS A 71 9.76 -15.35 -2.03
N GLN A 72 9.15 -14.75 -3.05
CA GLN A 72 8.32 -15.45 -4.03
C GLN A 72 9.13 -16.44 -4.86
N VAL A 73 10.33 -16.07 -5.33
CA VAL A 73 11.22 -16.94 -6.10
C VAL A 73 11.79 -18.07 -5.25
N ARG A 74 12.22 -17.78 -4.02
CA ARG A 74 12.79 -18.77 -3.09
C ARG A 74 11.75 -19.72 -2.49
N SER A 75 10.49 -19.67 -2.93
CA SER A 75 9.36 -20.46 -2.40
C SER A 75 9.23 -20.41 -0.88
N GLN A 76 9.70 -19.32 -0.26
CA GLN A 76 9.52 -19.10 1.17
C GLN A 76 8.06 -18.74 1.45
N LYS A 77 7.63 -18.87 2.71
CA LYS A 77 6.25 -18.51 3.12
C LYS A 77 5.91 -17.12 2.59
N LYS A 78 4.92 -17.06 1.69
CA LYS A 78 4.51 -15.80 1.05
C LYS A 78 4.12 -14.80 2.15
N PRO A 79 4.68 -13.59 2.14
CA PRO A 79 4.23 -12.55 3.06
C PRO A 79 2.73 -12.31 2.88
N LYS A 80 2.03 -12.05 4.00
CA LYS A 80 0.59 -11.81 4.02
C LYS A 80 0.22 -10.69 3.04
N CYS A 81 -0.84 -10.85 2.26
CA CYS A 81 -1.29 -9.86 1.28
C CYS A 81 -1.49 -8.47 1.90
N GLN A 82 -1.96 -8.41 3.16
CA GLN A 82 -2.09 -7.18 3.96
C GLN A 82 -0.81 -6.36 4.01
N LEU A 83 0.35 -7.00 4.20
CA LEU A 83 1.63 -6.30 4.30
C LEU A 83 1.99 -5.55 3.00
N LYS A 84 1.64 -6.12 1.84
CA LYS A 84 1.89 -5.48 0.55
C LYS A 84 1.03 -4.22 0.42
N TRP A 85 -0.26 -4.32 0.73
CA TRP A 85 -1.17 -3.17 0.69
C TRP A 85 -0.79 -2.07 1.68
N ASP A 86 -0.35 -2.44 2.89
CA ASP A 86 0.12 -1.47 3.88
C ASP A 86 1.33 -0.68 3.39
N LEU A 87 2.29 -1.36 2.75
CA LEU A 87 3.49 -0.72 2.19
C LEU A 87 3.16 0.15 0.97
N GLU A 88 2.27 -0.29 0.08
CA GLU A 88 1.79 0.53 -1.05
C GLU A 88 1.06 1.78 -0.55
N THR A 89 0.23 1.64 0.49
CA THR A 89 -0.47 2.76 1.14
C THR A 89 0.53 3.73 1.77
N LYS A 90 1.55 3.22 2.46
CA LYS A 90 2.64 4.05 3.02
C LYS A 90 3.35 4.87 1.94
N VAL A 91 3.70 4.26 0.80
CA VAL A 91 4.35 4.96 -0.32
C VAL A 91 3.43 6.05 -0.87
N ALA A 92 2.15 5.77 -1.05
CA ALA A 92 1.18 6.76 -1.51
C ALA A 92 1.10 7.96 -0.55
N GLN A 93 0.99 7.72 0.75
CA GLN A 93 0.95 8.77 1.78
C GLN A 93 2.19 9.66 1.76
N LEU A 94 3.38 9.07 1.69
CA LEU A 94 4.66 9.81 1.62
C LEU A 94 4.74 10.70 0.37
N LEU A 95 4.33 10.17 -0.79
CA LEU A 95 4.34 10.93 -2.05
C LEU A 95 3.31 12.07 -2.04
N THR A 96 2.15 11.88 -1.41
CA THR A 96 1.17 12.95 -1.22
C THR A 96 1.75 14.09 -0.40
N ILE A 97 2.37 13.79 0.75
CA ILE A 97 2.97 14.81 1.62
C ILE A 97 4.13 15.51 0.93
N LYS A 98 4.96 14.78 0.17
CA LYS A 98 6.00 15.38 -0.66
C LYS A 98 5.41 16.38 -1.65
N ARG A 99 4.30 16.03 -2.31
CA ARG A 99 3.66 16.93 -3.28
C ARG A 99 3.01 18.14 -2.61
N GLU A 100 2.45 17.99 -1.41
CA GLU A 100 1.93 19.11 -0.62
C GLU A 100 3.04 20.15 -0.35
N ARG A 101 4.23 19.70 0.07
CA ARG A 101 5.39 20.58 0.29
C ARG A 101 5.90 21.23 -1.00
N GLU A 102 5.96 20.48 -2.10
CA GLU A 102 6.31 21.08 -3.40
C GLU A 102 5.32 22.19 -3.83
N LEU A 103 4.05 22.09 -3.42
CA LEU A 103 3.05 23.13 -3.68
C LEU A 103 3.25 24.36 -2.79
N GLU A 104 3.66 24.16 -1.53
CA GLU A 104 4.05 25.24 -0.61
C GLU A 104 5.25 26.03 -1.17
N ASP A 105 6.23 25.32 -1.74
CA ASP A 105 7.40 25.89 -2.42
C ASP A 105 7.09 26.46 -3.83
N LYS A 106 5.83 26.45 -4.25
CA LYS A 106 5.34 26.93 -5.56
C LYS A 106 5.99 26.22 -6.77
N ILE A 107 6.38 24.96 -6.60
CA ILE A 107 6.96 24.15 -7.69
C ILE A 107 5.86 23.65 -8.62
N SER A 108 5.96 24.04 -9.89
CA SER A 108 5.03 23.61 -10.94
C SER A 108 5.14 22.10 -11.20
N LYS A 109 4.05 21.49 -11.71
CA LYS A 109 4.04 20.06 -12.08
C LYS A 109 5.14 19.72 -13.10
N ARG A 110 5.44 20.64 -14.03
CA ARG A 110 6.47 20.44 -15.05
C ARG A 110 7.87 20.41 -14.44
N GLN A 111 8.16 21.32 -13.52
CA GLN A 111 9.43 21.35 -12.79
C GLN A 111 9.59 20.09 -11.92
N SER A 112 8.56 19.69 -11.17
CA SER A 112 8.58 18.47 -10.36
C SER A 112 8.91 17.22 -11.20
N ARG A 113 8.26 17.05 -12.36
CA ARG A 113 8.57 15.95 -13.31
C ARG A 113 9.97 16.06 -13.91
N SER A 114 10.44 17.28 -14.21
CA SER A 114 11.79 17.49 -14.74
C SER A 114 12.87 17.18 -13.71
N GLN A 115 12.63 17.52 -12.44
CA GLN A 115 13.50 17.16 -11.31
C GLN A 115 13.50 15.63 -11.11
N GLN A 116 12.33 14.98 -11.19
CA GLN A 116 12.27 13.53 -11.12
C GLN A 116 12.99 12.84 -12.28
N ARG A 117 12.83 13.35 -13.51
CA ARG A 117 13.51 12.84 -14.70
C ARG A 117 15.03 13.01 -14.57
N SER A 118 15.51 14.18 -14.17
CA SER A 118 16.94 14.42 -13.96
C SER A 118 17.53 13.52 -12.87
N LYS A 119 16.80 13.32 -11.74
CA LYS A 119 17.19 12.35 -10.70
C LYS A 119 17.32 10.93 -11.27
N ASN A 120 16.38 10.48 -12.09
CA ASN A 120 16.43 9.16 -12.71
C ASN A 120 17.59 9.01 -13.70
N ILE A 121 17.87 10.05 -14.49
CA ILE A 121 19.02 10.07 -15.43
C ILE A 121 20.33 10.03 -14.64
N LEU A 122 20.46 10.83 -13.58
CA LEU A 122 21.63 10.84 -12.70
C LEU A 122 21.87 9.46 -12.05
N ALA A 123 20.79 8.78 -11.64
CA ALA A 123 20.84 7.43 -11.11
C ALA A 123 21.07 6.33 -12.18
N GLY A 124 21.23 6.70 -13.46
CA GLY A 124 21.51 5.77 -14.56
C GLY A 124 20.29 5.04 -15.13
N PHE A 125 19.07 5.42 -14.73
CA PHE A 125 17.82 4.76 -15.12
C PHE A 125 17.07 5.46 -16.28
N GLY A 126 17.71 6.34 -17.05
CA GLY A 126 17.04 7.11 -18.12
C GLY A 126 17.89 7.41 -19.34
N ASN A 127 17.24 7.55 -20.50
CA ASN A 127 17.89 7.99 -21.75
C ASN A 127 18.02 9.51 -21.79
N ILE A 128 19.20 9.98 -22.20
CA ILE A 128 19.59 11.40 -22.33
C ILE A 128 19.03 12.03 -23.61
N HIS A 129 18.48 11.22 -24.51
CA HIS A 129 17.94 11.63 -25.81
C HIS A 129 16.50 12.16 -25.74
#